data_AF-A0A379FT55-F1
#
_entry.id   AF-A0A379FT55-F1
#
_cell.length_a   1.000
_cell.length_b   1.000
_cell.length_c   1.000
_cell.angle_alpha   90.00
_cell.angle_beta   90.00
_cell.angle_gamma   90.00
#
_symmetry.space_group_name_H-M   'P 1'
#
loop_
_entity.id
_entity.type
_entity.pdbx_description
1 polymer ?
#
loop_
_entity_poly.entity_id
_entity_poly.type
_entity_poly.pdbx_seq_one_letter_code
_entity_poly.pdbx_strand_id
1 'polypeptide(L)'
;MVVLSACSDEKSEIAEYKENFVNTCVVASGNPQGETANAVSAICGCAYDKTIEKYGLAEFKRMDAELEKSGTAEPEFQKTMIEFVQQCSTNAR
;
A
#
# COMPACT_ATOMS: atom_id res chain seq x y z
N MET A 1 31.65 3.79 -7.54
CA MET A 1 30.27 3.76 -8.09
C MET A 1 29.52 2.61 -7.40
N VAL A 2 28.83 2.87 -6.28
CA VAL A 2 28.08 1.83 -5.53
C VAL A 2 26.60 2.24 -5.32
N VAL A 3 26.21 3.43 -5.80
CA VAL A 3 24.92 4.03 -5.44
C VAL A 3 23.79 3.67 -6.42
N LEU A 4 24.10 3.15 -7.61
CA LEU A 4 23.09 2.87 -8.65
C LEU A 4 22.37 1.52 -8.48
N SER A 5 23.05 0.52 -7.90
CA SER A 5 22.47 -0.82 -7.70
C SER A 5 21.44 -0.80 -6.57
N ALA A 6 21.78 -0.22 -5.42
CA ALA A 6 20.89 -0.16 -4.25
C ALA A 6 19.55 0.55 -4.54
N CYS A 7 19.53 1.58 -5.39
CA CYS A 7 18.29 2.25 -5.78
C CYS A 7 17.44 1.44 -6.78
N SER A 8 18.06 0.57 -7.59
CA SER A 8 17.31 -0.31 -8.50
C SER A 8 16.70 -1.49 -7.77
N ASP A 9 17.46 -2.07 -6.82
CA ASP A 9 16.98 -3.17 -5.98
C ASP A 9 15.81 -2.72 -5.09
N GLU A 10 15.93 -1.57 -4.42
CA GLU A 10 14.86 -1.00 -3.60
C GLU A 10 13.60 -0.69 -4.42
N LYS A 11 13.77 -0.16 -5.64
CA LYS A 11 12.63 0.14 -6.53
C LYS A 11 11.92 -1.12 -7.01
N SER A 12 12.67 -2.19 -7.31
CA SER A 12 12.09 -3.49 -7.64
C SER A 12 11.30 -4.04 -6.46
N GLU A 13 11.87 -3.96 -5.26
CA GLU A 13 11.26 -4.45 -4.04
C GLU A 13 9.97 -3.69 -3.68
N ILE A 14 9.94 -2.37 -3.85
CA ILE A 14 8.73 -1.54 -3.71
C ILE A 14 7.64 -2.01 -4.69
N ALA A 15 8.01 -2.29 -5.95
CA ALA A 15 7.05 -2.73 -6.96
C ALA A 15 6.45 -4.11 -6.63
N GLU A 16 7.28 -5.07 -6.20
CA GLU A 16 6.83 -6.41 -5.78
C GLU A 16 5.91 -6.34 -4.56
N TYR A 17 6.27 -5.53 -3.55
CA TYR A 17 5.41 -5.34 -2.38
C TYR A 17 4.09 -4.67 -2.71
N LYS A 18 4.11 -3.70 -3.64
CA LYS A 18 2.89 -3.04 -4.12
C LYS A 18 1.92 -4.05 -4.72
N GLU A 19 2.41 -4.94 -5.57
CA GLU A 19 1.57 -5.95 -6.22
C GLU A 19 0.89 -6.86 -5.19
N ASN A 20 1.66 -7.37 -4.23
CA ASN A 20 1.12 -8.20 -3.14
C ASN A 20 0.11 -7.43 -2.28
N PHE A 21 0.42 -6.19 -1.90
CA PHE A 21 -0.47 -5.36 -1.12
C PHE A 21 -1.79 -5.09 -1.84
N VAL A 22 -1.73 -4.72 -3.12
CA VAL A 22 -2.94 -4.45 -3.93
C VAL A 22 -3.80 -5.70 -4.06
N ASN A 23 -3.20 -6.85 -4.35
CA ASN A 23 -3.93 -8.12 -4.44
C ASN A 23 -4.64 -8.46 -3.12
N THR A 24 -3.94 -8.37 -1.99
CA THR A 24 -4.52 -8.60 -0.66
C THR A 24 -5.63 -7.60 -0.35
N CYS A 25 -5.45 -6.33 -0.67
CA CYS A 25 -6.43 -5.27 -0.47
C CYS A 25 -7.71 -5.50 -1.30
N VAL A 26 -7.59 -5.92 -2.56
CA VAL A 26 -8.73 -6.30 -3.41
C VAL A 26 -9.48 -7.50 -2.84
N VAL A 27 -8.77 -8.55 -2.41
CA VAL A 27 -9.39 -9.72 -1.77
C VAL A 27 -10.12 -9.31 -0.49
N ALA A 28 -9.48 -8.52 0.37
CA ALA A 28 -10.06 -8.03 1.62
C ALA A 28 -11.28 -7.13 1.41
N SER A 29 -11.37 -6.42 0.27
CA SER A 29 -12.54 -5.61 -0.09
C SER A 29 -13.78 -6.43 -0.50
N GLY A 30 -13.69 -7.77 -0.48
CA GLY A 30 -14.78 -8.67 -0.88
C GLY A 30 -14.64 -9.24 -2.29
N ASN A 31 -13.43 -9.18 -2.86
CA ASN A 31 -13.08 -9.71 -4.18
C ASN A 31 -14.05 -9.26 -5.30
N PRO A 32 -14.18 -7.94 -5.53
CA PRO A 32 -15.03 -7.39 -6.59
C PRO A 32 -14.57 -7.85 -7.97
N GLN A 33 -15.47 -7.79 -8.95
CA GLN A 33 -15.19 -8.13 -10.35
C GLN A 33 -15.39 -6.92 -11.28
N GLY A 34 -14.79 -6.96 -12.47
CA GLY A 34 -14.98 -5.94 -13.51
C GLY A 34 -14.49 -4.55 -13.10
N GLU A 35 -15.27 -3.52 -13.43
CA GLU A 35 -14.90 -2.12 -13.19
C GLU A 35 -14.69 -1.80 -11.70
N THR A 36 -15.41 -2.48 -10.81
CA THR A 36 -15.23 -2.32 -9.36
C THR A 36 -13.87 -2.86 -8.90
N ALA A 37 -13.40 -3.97 -9.49
CA ALA A 37 -12.06 -4.50 -9.21
C ALA A 37 -10.97 -3.52 -9.62
N ASN A 38 -11.13 -2.87 -10.78
CA ASN A 38 -10.18 -1.87 -11.28
C ASN A 38 -10.15 -0.63 -10.37
N ALA A 39 -11.33 -0.14 -9.96
CA ALA A 39 -11.43 1.00 -9.05
C ALA A 39 -10.79 0.72 -7.69
N VAL A 40 -11.06 -0.46 -7.10
CA VAL A 40 -10.44 -0.87 -5.83
C VAL A 40 -8.93 -1.03 -5.99
N SER A 41 -8.46 -1.70 -7.05
CA SER A 41 -7.03 -1.87 -7.31
C SER A 41 -6.30 -0.52 -7.42
N ALA A 42 -6.92 0.46 -8.09
CA ALA A 42 -6.39 1.80 -8.21
C ALA A 42 -6.32 2.53 -6.85
N ILE A 43 -7.37 2.42 -6.03
CA ILE A 43 -7.39 3.00 -4.68
C ILE A 43 -6.32 2.36 -3.79
N CYS A 44 -6.22 1.03 -3.77
CA CYS A 44 -5.21 0.30 -3.00
C CYS A 44 -3.79 0.68 -3.45
N GLY A 45 -3.55 0.76 -4.76
CA GLY A 45 -2.25 1.15 -5.32
C GLY A 45 -1.86 2.58 -4.97
N CYS A 46 -2.81 3.52 -5.05
CA CYS A 46 -2.60 4.90 -4.66
C CYS A 46 -2.33 5.06 -3.16
N ALA A 47 -3.07 4.30 -2.31
CA ALA A 47 -2.85 4.33 -0.87
C ALA A 47 -1.45 3.78 -0.53
N TYR A 48 -1.03 2.69 -1.17
CA TYR A 48 0.32 2.15 -1.03
C TYR A 48 1.39 3.19 -1.40
N ASP A 49 1.25 3.84 -2.56
CA ASP A 49 2.22 4.84 -3.02
C ASP A 49 2.37 5.99 -2.02
N LYS A 50 1.24 6.50 -1.49
CA LYS A 50 1.23 7.55 -0.45
C LYS A 50 1.86 7.08 0.86
N THR A 51 1.66 5.82 1.23
CA THR A 51 2.27 5.23 2.42
C THR A 51 3.79 5.10 2.27
N ILE A 52 4.26 4.63 1.13
CA ILE A 52 5.70 4.57 0.83
C ILE A 52 6.30 5.99 0.76
N GLU A 53 5.59 6.96 0.18
CA GLU A 53 6.04 8.35 0.14
C GLU A 53 6.19 8.96 1.54
N LYS A 54 5.27 8.66 2.47
CA LYS A 54 5.29 9.21 3.83
C LYS A 54 6.26 8.49 4.77
N TYR A 55 6.32 7.16 4.71
CA TYR A 55 7.01 6.33 5.72
C TYR A 55 8.24 5.60 5.18
N GLY A 56 8.32 5.39 3.86
CA GLY A 56 9.32 4.54 3.24
C GLY A 56 9.02 3.04 3.39
N LEU A 57 9.72 2.22 2.60
CA LEU A 57 9.49 0.78 2.52
C LEU A 57 9.77 0.05 3.84
N ALA A 58 10.85 0.41 4.55
CA ALA A 58 11.24 -0.26 5.78
C ALA A 58 10.19 -0.11 6.89
N GLU A 59 9.68 1.11 7.08
CA GLU A 59 8.64 1.37 8.07
C GLU A 59 7.31 0.76 7.65
N PHE A 60 6.96 0.80 6.36
CA PHE A 60 5.80 0.10 5.83
C PHE A 60 5.83 -1.40 6.20
N LYS A 61 6.94 -2.09 5.94
CA LYS A 61 7.11 -3.51 6.28
C LYS A 61 7.00 -3.76 7.79
N ARG A 62 7.53 -2.86 8.62
CA ARG A 62 7.39 -2.96 10.09
C ARG A 62 5.92 -2.90 10.49
N MET A 63 5.17 -1.94 9.95
CA MET A 63 3.75 -1.75 10.26
C MET A 63 2.89 -2.91 9.74
N ASP A 64 3.18 -3.42 8.54
CA ASP A 64 2.52 -4.58 7.95
C ASP A 64 2.73 -5.85 8.79
N ALA A 65 3.97 -6.11 9.23
CA ALA A 65 4.27 -7.23 10.11
C ALA A 65 3.61 -7.11 11.50
N GLU A 66 3.46 -5.90 12.04
CA GLU A 66 2.75 -5.68 13.30
C GLU A 66 1.23 -5.86 13.14
N LEU A 67 0.68 -5.46 11.99
CA LEU A 67 -0.71 -5.73 11.62
C LEU A 67 -0.99 -7.23 11.52
N GLU A 68 -0.10 -7.99 10.86
CA GLU A 68 -0.24 -9.45 10.76
C GLU A 68 -0.24 -10.14 12.13
N LYS A 69 0.57 -9.65 13.09
CA LYS A 69 0.67 -10.24 14.44
C LYS A 69 -0.49 -9.88 15.35
N SER A 70 -0.87 -8.61 15.36
CA SER A 70 -1.81 -8.06 16.36
C SER A 70 -3.24 -7.92 15.84
N GLY A 71 -3.42 -7.97 14.50
CA GLY A 71 -4.67 -7.62 13.84
C GLY A 71 -5.01 -6.12 13.92
N THR A 72 -4.16 -5.30 14.53
CA THR A 72 -4.41 -3.87 14.76
C THR A 72 -3.17 -3.03 14.53
N ALA A 73 -3.25 -2.08 13.62
CA ALA A 73 -2.19 -1.09 13.46
C ALA A 73 -2.23 -0.05 14.60
N GLU A 74 -1.13 0.68 14.78
CA GLU A 74 -1.13 1.86 15.64
C GLU A 74 -2.20 2.88 15.19
N PRO A 75 -2.90 3.55 16.12
CA PRO A 75 -4.03 4.42 15.79
C PRO A 75 -3.69 5.54 14.80
N GLU A 76 -2.49 6.09 14.87
CA GLU A 76 -2.04 7.12 13.94
C GLU A 76 -1.87 6.58 12.51
N PHE A 77 -1.33 5.37 12.38
CA PHE A 77 -1.19 4.71 11.09
C PHE A 77 -2.56 4.38 10.50
N GLN A 78 -3.49 3.86 11.32
CA GLN A 78 -4.86 3.62 10.88
C GLN A 78 -5.54 4.88 10.36
N LYS A 79 -5.42 5.99 11.10
CA LYS A 79 -5.96 7.29 10.70
C LYS A 79 -5.34 7.76 9.39
N THR A 80 -4.02 7.69 9.27
CA THR A 80 -3.29 8.09 8.05
C THR A 80 -3.71 7.24 6.85
N MET A 81 -3.85 5.93 7.02
CA MET A 81 -4.29 5.03 5.96
C MET A 81 -5.72 5.35 5.50
N ILE A 82 -6.63 5.67 6.42
CA ILE A 82 -7.99 6.11 6.08
C ILE A 82 -7.94 7.41 5.27
N GLU A 83 -7.13 8.39 5.69
CA GLU A 83 -6.95 9.65 4.96
C GLU A 83 -6.40 9.42 3.54
N PHE A 84 -5.43 8.52 3.38
CA PHE A 84 -4.88 8.16 2.07
C PHE A 84 -5.93 7.49 1.18
N VAL A 85 -6.68 6.52 1.71
CA VAL A 85 -7.77 5.87 0.97
C VAL A 85 -8.81 6.91 0.54
N GLN A 86 -9.19 7.86 1.41
CA GLN A 86 -10.14 8.92 1.05
C GLN A 86 -9.61 9.82 -0.07
N GLN A 87 -8.34 10.24 0.01
CA GLN A 87 -7.70 11.03 -1.05
C GLN A 87 -7.68 10.25 -2.37
N CYS A 88 -7.34 8.96 -2.33
CA CYS A 88 -7.28 8.10 -3.50
C CYS A 88 -8.66 7.80 -4.09
N SER A 89 -9.68 7.66 -3.25
CA SER A 89 -11.07 7.45 -3.69
C SER A 89 -11.66 8.69 -4.34
N THR A 90 -11.24 9.88 -3.91
CA THR A 90 -11.68 11.16 -4.48
C THR A 90 -11.04 11.43 -5.84
N ASN A 91 -9.78 10.98 -6.04
CA ASN A 91 -9.07 11.08 -7.31
C ASN A 91 -9.45 9.98 -8.32
N ALA A 92 -10.11 8.90 -7.89
CA ALA A 92 -10.54 7.80 -8.74
C ALA A 92 -11.91 8.03 -9.42
N ARG A 93 -12.50 9.22 -9.24
CA ARG A 93 -13.84 9.61 -9.72
C ARG A 93 -13.74 10.66 -10.81
#